data_AF-C9MWR7-F1
#
_entry.id   AF-C9MWR7-F1
#
_cell.length_a   1.000
_cell.length_b   1.000
_cell.length_c   1.000
_cell.angle_alpha   90.00
_cell.angle_beta   90.00
_cell.angle_gamma   90.00
#
_symmetry.space_group_name_H-M   'P 1'
#
loop_
_entity.id
_entity.type
_entity.pdbx_description
1 polymer ?
#
loop_
_entity_poly.entity_id
_entity_poly.type
_entity_poly.pdbx_seq_one_letter_code
_entity_poly.pdbx_strand_id
1 'polypeptide(L)'
;MLENVQKVYTGGAPVFYSLMKKIKEVFANAKIIALYGASEAEPISVLNFEDITEEDIENMKNGDGLLAGKIVNEIELKIEELEKTPKKNKISEIKGEILVRGENVVDGYLNIEKNSDEKWHRTGDMGYINKKGQLILLGRVKGRIQIEENIYYPFTVETAFSFCKNVKKSVLTSKNNKLYLIVERNPEFKGNLSEDSEIKELKEKFGIFKIIETHIPMDKRHNSKTDYKRLEEIVEKI
;
A
#
# COMPACT_ATOMS: atom_id res chain seq x y z
N MET A 1 18.42 10.08 22.24
CA MET A 1 17.40 10.71 21.37
C MET A 1 18.09 11.76 20.52
N LEU A 2 17.72 11.90 19.23
CA LEU A 2 18.33 12.89 18.32
C LEU A 2 17.46 14.16 18.31
N GLU A 3 17.59 14.98 19.35
CA GLU A 3 16.65 16.07 19.68
C GLU A 3 16.66 17.26 18.71
N ASN A 4 17.73 17.38 17.90
CA ASN A 4 17.90 18.48 16.93
C ASN A 4 17.30 18.17 15.55
N VAL A 5 16.79 16.96 15.32
CA VAL A 5 16.15 16.61 14.04
C VAL A 5 14.78 17.28 13.97
N GLN A 6 14.60 18.15 12.97
CA GLN A 6 13.36 18.91 12.78
C GLN A 6 12.35 18.21 11.86
N LYS A 7 12.84 17.47 10.86
CA LYS A 7 12.00 16.78 9.87
C LYS A 7 12.62 15.45 9.48
N VAL A 8 11.78 14.45 9.30
CA VAL A 8 12.15 13.14 8.74
C VAL A 8 11.23 12.86 7.56
N TYR A 9 11.83 12.65 6.39
CA TYR A 9 11.12 12.22 5.18
C TYR A 9 11.33 10.72 4.99
N THR A 10 10.27 9.99 4.63
CA THR A 10 10.32 8.55 4.36
C THR A 10 9.46 8.22 3.14
N GLY A 11 9.93 7.34 2.26
CA GLY A 11 9.26 7.01 1.00
C GLY A 11 9.94 5.87 0.25
N GLY A 12 9.55 5.63 -1.01
CA GLY A 12 10.13 4.62 -1.90
C GLY A 12 9.63 3.18 -1.71
N ALA A 13 8.94 2.91 -0.61
CA ALA A 13 8.25 1.66 -0.28
C ALA A 13 7.00 1.97 0.58
N PRO A 14 6.11 0.99 0.83
CA PRO A 14 4.95 1.21 1.71
C PRO A 14 5.32 1.83 3.05
N VAL A 15 4.80 3.02 3.32
CA VAL A 15 4.98 3.71 4.60
C VAL A 15 3.72 3.50 5.44
N PHE A 16 3.67 2.38 6.17
CA PHE A 16 2.55 2.08 7.06
C PHE A 16 2.51 3.03 8.26
N TYR A 17 1.32 3.23 8.84
CA TYR A 17 1.12 4.03 10.05
C TYR A 17 2.04 3.58 11.20
N SER A 18 2.20 2.26 11.39
CA SER A 18 3.07 1.70 12.43
C SER A 18 4.54 2.05 12.25
N LEU A 19 5.02 2.22 11.01
CA LEU A 19 6.37 2.71 10.73
C LEU A 19 6.50 4.19 11.11
N MET A 20 5.57 5.05 10.67
CA MET A 20 5.60 6.48 11.00
C MET A 20 5.57 6.70 12.52
N LYS A 21 4.76 5.91 13.24
CA LYS A 21 4.70 5.93 14.70
C LYS A 21 6.05 5.57 15.33
N LYS A 22 6.70 4.50 14.89
CA LYS A 22 8.04 4.11 15.38
C LYS A 22 9.09 5.20 15.10
N ILE A 23 9.03 5.84 13.93
CA ILE A 23 9.92 6.95 13.61
C ILE A 23 9.66 8.13 14.57
N LYS A 24 8.38 8.46 14.84
CA LYS A 24 8.02 9.53 15.78
C LYS A 24 8.49 9.24 17.21
N GLU A 25 8.46 7.99 17.66
CA GLU A 25 9.01 7.58 18.97
C GLU A 25 10.52 7.82 19.08
N VAL A 26 11.27 7.67 17.99
CA VAL A 26 12.73 7.92 17.96
C VAL A 26 13.05 9.41 17.78
N PHE A 27 12.28 10.11 16.94
CA PHE A 27 12.44 11.52 16.59
C PHE A 27 11.26 12.35 17.10
N ALA A 28 11.08 12.39 18.42
CA ALA A 28 9.91 12.99 19.08
C ALA A 28 9.62 14.44 18.67
N ASN A 29 10.66 15.24 18.46
CA ASN A 29 10.56 16.66 18.09
C ASN A 29 10.45 16.89 16.57
N ALA A 30 10.62 15.85 15.75
CA ALA A 30 10.59 15.98 14.31
C ALA A 30 9.17 15.87 13.74
N LYS A 31 8.92 16.60 12.64
CA LYS A 31 7.80 16.31 11.75
C LYS A 31 8.14 15.06 10.93
N ILE A 32 7.25 14.08 10.94
CA ILE A 32 7.41 12.84 10.18
C ILE A 32 6.54 12.93 8.93
N ILE A 33 7.16 12.81 7.76
CA ILE A 33 6.56 13.10 6.47
C ILE A 33 6.75 11.88 5.57
N ALA A 34 5.64 11.24 5.18
CA ALA A 34 5.66 10.20 4.17
C ALA A 34 5.52 10.81 2.78
N LEU A 35 6.33 10.32 1.85
CA LEU A 35 6.30 10.66 0.43
C LEU A 35 5.82 9.44 -0.35
N TYR A 36 4.81 9.63 -1.20
CA TYR A 36 4.47 8.68 -2.24
C TYR A 36 4.89 9.26 -3.59
N GLY A 37 5.51 8.41 -4.41
CA GLY A 37 6.01 8.75 -5.73
C GLY A 37 6.62 7.53 -6.41
N ALA A 38 7.06 7.74 -7.64
CA ALA A 38 7.86 6.83 -8.42
C ALA A 38 9.10 7.57 -8.95
N SER A 39 10.08 6.85 -9.48
CA SER A 39 11.29 7.48 -10.04
C SER A 39 10.95 8.48 -11.14
N GLU A 40 9.84 8.22 -11.82
CA GLU A 40 9.29 8.97 -12.94
C GLU A 40 8.43 10.18 -12.51
N ALA A 41 8.01 10.22 -11.25
CA ALA A 41 7.17 11.27 -10.67
C ALA A 41 7.28 11.25 -9.14
N GLU A 42 8.10 12.13 -8.56
CA GLU A 42 8.25 12.25 -7.10
C GLU A 42 8.40 13.72 -6.66
N PRO A 43 7.70 14.16 -5.59
CA PRO A 43 6.58 13.47 -4.92
C PRO A 43 5.27 13.58 -5.74
N ILE A 44 4.42 12.55 -5.63
CA ILE A 44 3.02 12.59 -6.10
C ILE A 44 2.12 13.09 -4.97
N SER A 45 2.32 12.58 -3.75
CA SER A 45 1.57 13.01 -2.58
C SER A 45 2.42 12.99 -1.32
N VAL A 46 1.97 13.75 -0.33
CA VAL A 46 2.66 13.96 0.95
C VAL A 46 1.68 13.75 2.10
N LEU A 47 2.12 13.01 3.12
CA LEU A 47 1.37 12.80 4.36
C LEU A 47 2.22 13.18 5.57
N ASN A 48 1.78 14.18 6.34
CA ASN A 48 2.36 14.43 7.66
C ASN A 48 1.71 13.48 8.69
N PHE A 49 2.51 12.89 9.57
CA PHE A 49 2.02 12.02 10.63
C PHE A 49 0.96 12.69 11.53
N GLU A 50 1.14 13.99 11.79
CA GLU A 50 0.27 14.80 12.64
C GLU A 50 -1.10 15.10 11.98
N ASP A 51 -1.22 14.91 10.66
CA ASP A 51 -2.46 15.11 9.93
C ASP A 51 -3.33 13.84 9.87
N ILE A 52 -2.85 12.70 10.38
CA ILE A 52 -3.58 11.41 10.35
C ILE A 52 -4.64 11.40 11.45
N THR A 53 -5.91 11.25 11.08
CA THR A 53 -7.01 11.20 12.04
C THR A 53 -7.31 9.77 12.52
N GLU A 54 -8.10 9.65 13.59
CA GLU A 54 -8.61 8.33 14.05
C GLU A 54 -9.47 7.65 12.97
N GLU A 55 -10.26 8.42 12.23
CA GLU A 55 -11.04 7.91 11.09
C GLU A 55 -10.12 7.35 10.00
N ASP A 56 -9.01 8.02 9.69
CA ASP A 56 -8.06 7.52 8.69
C ASP A 56 -7.41 6.21 9.13
N ILE A 57 -7.10 6.08 10.43
CA ILE A 57 -6.60 4.84 11.03
C ILE A 57 -7.63 3.73 10.92
N GLU A 58 -8.89 4.03 11.23
CA GLU A 58 -9.97 3.06 11.18
C GLU A 58 -10.26 2.59 9.75
N ASN A 59 -10.26 3.50 8.77
CA ASN A 59 -10.40 3.15 7.35
C ASN A 59 -9.24 2.24 6.89
N MET A 60 -8.00 2.53 7.28
CA MET A 60 -6.85 1.67 6.95
C MET A 60 -6.98 0.26 7.58
N LYS A 61 -7.39 0.17 8.85
CA LYS A 61 -7.70 -1.12 9.51
C LYS A 61 -8.85 -1.85 8.83
N ASN A 62 -9.81 -1.09 8.29
CA ASN A 62 -10.97 -1.65 7.62
C ASN A 62 -10.69 -2.20 6.22
N GLY A 63 -9.49 -1.97 5.67
CA GLY A 63 -9.09 -2.45 4.35
C GLY A 63 -9.46 -1.49 3.22
N ASP A 64 -9.66 -0.21 3.52
CA ASP A 64 -9.94 0.80 2.50
C ASP A 64 -8.70 1.14 1.66
N GLY A 65 -7.51 0.86 2.18
CA GLY A 65 -6.22 1.09 1.53
C GLY A 65 -5.30 1.95 2.38
N LEU A 66 -4.09 2.21 1.89
CA LEU A 66 -3.10 3.00 2.62
C LEU A 66 -3.28 4.48 2.31
N LEU A 67 -3.43 5.31 3.35
CA LEU A 67 -3.43 6.76 3.19
C LEU A 67 -2.04 7.24 2.70
N ALA A 68 -1.99 7.86 1.52
CA ALA A 68 -0.79 8.47 0.94
C ALA A 68 -0.77 9.99 1.04
N GLY A 69 -1.82 10.58 1.62
CA GLY A 69 -1.90 12.00 1.95
C GLY A 69 -2.35 12.90 0.80
N LYS A 70 -2.00 14.17 0.88
CA LYS A 70 -2.47 15.20 -0.06
C LYS A 70 -1.62 15.18 -1.34
N ILE A 71 -2.29 15.26 -2.47
CA ILE A 71 -1.66 15.40 -3.78
C ILE A 71 -0.90 16.74 -3.81
N VAL A 72 0.32 16.75 -4.35
CA VAL A 72 1.11 17.98 -4.44
C VAL A 72 0.56 18.92 -5.51
N ASN A 73 0.74 20.23 -5.33
CA ASN A 73 0.11 21.23 -6.20
C ASN A 73 0.76 21.27 -7.60
N GLU A 74 1.99 20.80 -7.70
CA GLU A 74 2.83 20.79 -8.90
C GLU A 74 2.42 19.69 -9.90
N ILE A 75 1.49 18.80 -9.51
CA ILE A 75 0.95 17.76 -10.39
C ILE A 75 -0.55 17.87 -10.57
N GLU A 76 -0.99 17.43 -11.74
CA GLU A 76 -2.34 16.96 -11.94
C GLU A 76 -2.36 15.45 -11.80
N LEU A 77 -3.40 14.94 -11.12
CA LEU A 77 -3.63 13.52 -10.91
C LEU A 77 -5.04 13.17 -11.37
N LYS A 78 -5.17 12.05 -12.10
CA LYS A 78 -6.47 11.45 -12.40
C LYS A 78 -6.46 9.97 -12.04
N ILE A 79 -7.64 9.44 -11.76
CA ILE A 79 -7.86 8.01 -11.56
C ILE A 79 -8.55 7.44 -12.81
N GLU A 80 -7.90 6.50 -13.48
CA GLU A 80 -8.45 5.82 -14.65
C GLU A 80 -9.07 4.49 -14.25
N GLU A 81 -10.40 4.42 -14.30
CA GLU A 81 -11.17 3.20 -13.98
C GLU A 81 -10.78 2.07 -14.95
N LEU A 82 -10.23 0.96 -14.43
CA LEU A 82 -9.81 -0.16 -15.27
C LEU A 82 -10.96 -1.09 -15.64
N GLU A 83 -12.06 -1.05 -14.90
CA GLU A 83 -13.20 -1.93 -15.10
C GLU A 83 -14.51 -1.15 -15.12
N LYS A 84 -15.46 -1.60 -15.93
CA LYS A 84 -16.77 -0.95 -15.99
C LYS A 84 -17.57 -1.34 -14.75
N THR A 85 -17.40 -0.62 -13.65
CA THR A 85 -18.31 -0.76 -12.51
C THR A 85 -19.73 -0.44 -13.01
N PRO A 86 -20.72 -1.34 -12.85
CA PRO A 86 -22.08 -1.10 -13.30
C PRO A 86 -22.59 0.23 -12.71
N LYS A 87 -23.09 1.14 -13.57
CA LYS A 87 -23.48 2.52 -13.18
C LYS A 87 -24.43 2.60 -11.97
N LYS A 88 -25.20 1.55 -11.69
CA LYS A 88 -26.11 1.45 -10.53
C LYS A 88 -25.38 1.38 -9.17
N ASN A 89 -24.09 1.04 -9.15
CA ASN A 89 -23.27 0.93 -7.94
C ASN A 89 -22.26 2.10 -7.78
N LYS A 90 -22.37 3.16 -8.59
CA LYS A 90 -21.49 4.36 -8.53
C LYS A 90 -21.83 5.28 -7.35
N ILE A 91 -21.85 4.73 -6.14
CA ILE A 91 -22.03 5.46 -4.88
C ILE A 91 -20.65 5.73 -4.22
N SER A 92 -19.59 5.06 -4.67
CA SER A 92 -18.23 5.12 -4.12
C SER A 92 -17.26 5.93 -4.97
N GLU A 93 -16.12 6.28 -4.36
CA GLU A 93 -14.99 6.91 -5.03
C GLU A 93 -14.48 6.03 -6.18
N ILE A 94 -14.09 6.65 -7.31
CA ILE A 94 -13.59 5.93 -8.48
C ILE A 94 -12.26 5.29 -8.10
N LYS A 95 -12.20 3.95 -8.17
CA LYS A 95 -10.97 3.17 -7.99
C LYS A 95 -10.38 2.84 -9.36
N GLY A 96 -9.09 3.04 -9.54
CA GLY A 96 -8.45 2.92 -10.84
C GLY A 96 -6.94 3.08 -10.78
N GLU A 97 -6.31 3.07 -11.94
CA GLU A 97 -4.88 3.36 -12.04
C GLU A 97 -4.63 4.85 -11.82
N ILE A 98 -3.56 5.16 -11.07
CA ILE A 98 -3.12 6.52 -10.80
C ILE A 98 -2.30 7.00 -12.00
N LEU A 99 -2.79 8.06 -12.65
CA LEU A 99 -2.10 8.74 -13.75
C LEU A 99 -1.75 10.16 -13.32
N VAL A 100 -0.52 10.59 -13.64
CA VAL A 100 0.01 11.90 -13.25
C VAL A 100 0.59 12.66 -14.43
N ARG A 101 0.52 13.99 -14.37
CA ARG A 101 1.23 14.91 -15.27
C ARG A 101 1.63 16.15 -14.50
N GLY A 102 2.76 16.76 -14.84
CA GLY A 102 3.25 17.94 -14.13
C GLY A 102 4.72 18.18 -14.42
N GLU A 103 5.27 19.25 -13.89
CA GLU A 103 6.67 19.66 -14.13
C GLU A 103 7.67 18.68 -13.50
N ASN A 104 7.27 17.94 -12.46
CA ASN A 104 8.10 16.92 -11.81
C ASN A 104 7.91 15.51 -12.41
N VAL A 105 7.23 15.38 -13.55
CA VAL A 105 7.01 14.10 -14.24
C VAL A 105 7.97 13.99 -15.42
N VAL A 106 8.70 12.89 -15.52
CA VAL A 106 9.67 12.70 -16.60
C VAL A 106 9.01 12.61 -17.97
N ASP A 107 9.67 13.18 -18.97
CA ASP A 107 9.19 13.16 -20.35
C ASP A 107 9.24 11.77 -20.98
N GLY A 108 10.04 10.85 -20.45
CA GLY A 108 10.16 9.48 -20.93
C GLY A 108 11.45 8.82 -20.45
N TYR A 109 11.63 7.55 -20.79
CA TYR A 109 12.90 6.88 -20.56
C TYR A 109 13.87 7.19 -21.70
N LEU A 110 15.17 7.26 -21.37
CA LEU A 110 16.22 7.41 -22.35
C LEU A 110 16.12 6.29 -23.41
N ASN A 111 16.10 6.66 -24.69
CA ASN A 111 15.99 5.77 -25.85
C ASN A 111 14.65 5.01 -25.97
N ILE A 112 13.60 5.45 -25.28
CA ILE A 112 12.23 4.98 -25.51
C ILE A 112 11.43 6.16 -26.05
N GLU A 113 11.02 6.07 -27.32
CA GLU A 113 10.09 7.04 -27.89
C GLU A 113 8.76 6.95 -27.14
N LYS A 114 8.39 8.03 -26.46
CA LYS A 114 7.06 8.16 -25.88
C LYS A 114 6.09 8.51 -27.01
N ASN A 115 4.93 7.87 -27.03
CA ASN A 115 3.85 8.34 -27.88
C ASN A 115 3.53 9.79 -27.50
N SER A 116 3.65 10.71 -28.46
CA SER A 116 3.42 12.15 -28.25
C SER A 116 2.02 12.48 -27.72
N ASP A 117 1.07 11.55 -27.86
CA ASP A 117 -0.30 11.68 -27.40
C ASP A 117 -0.50 11.25 -25.93
N GLU A 118 0.46 10.53 -25.31
CA GLU A 118 0.40 10.15 -23.89
C GLU A 118 0.86 11.30 -22.98
N LYS A 119 -0.03 12.28 -22.78
CA LYS A 119 0.19 13.40 -21.84
C LYS A 119 0.22 13.02 -20.36
N TRP A 120 -0.06 11.77 -20.03
CA TRP A 120 -0.17 11.27 -18.66
C TRP A 120 0.79 10.11 -18.44
N HIS A 121 1.59 10.19 -17.38
CA HIS A 121 2.41 9.09 -16.93
C HIS A 121 1.55 8.09 -16.14
N ARG A 122 1.62 6.81 -16.53
CA ARG A 122 0.97 5.69 -15.84
C ARG A 122 1.90 5.14 -14.77
N THR A 123 1.53 5.32 -13.50
CA THR A 123 2.36 4.87 -12.36
C THR A 123 2.39 3.33 -12.23
N GLY A 124 1.37 2.64 -12.77
CA GLY A 124 1.13 1.22 -12.51
C GLY A 124 0.61 0.92 -11.09
N ASP A 125 0.30 1.95 -10.30
CA ASP A 125 -0.35 1.85 -8.99
C ASP A 125 -1.85 2.07 -9.11
N MET A 126 -2.60 1.35 -8.27
CA MET A 126 -4.04 1.50 -8.08
C MET A 126 -4.30 2.42 -6.89
N GLY A 127 -5.31 3.27 -7.02
CA GLY A 127 -5.75 4.13 -5.94
C GLY A 127 -7.12 4.75 -6.19
N TYR A 128 -7.50 5.62 -5.26
CA TYR A 128 -8.63 6.53 -5.38
C TYR A 128 -8.39 7.79 -4.56
N ILE A 129 -9.19 8.83 -4.80
CA ILE A 129 -9.18 10.05 -4.02
C ILE A 129 -10.35 10.00 -3.05
N ASN A 130 -10.08 10.14 -1.75
CA ASN A 130 -11.12 10.11 -0.74
C ASN A 130 -11.93 11.43 -0.71
N LYS A 131 -13.02 11.46 0.06
CA LYS A 131 -13.83 12.69 0.27
C LYS A 131 -13.06 13.91 0.81
N LYS A 132 -11.90 13.71 1.45
CA LYS A 132 -11.02 14.79 1.96
C LYS A 132 -10.00 15.27 0.91
N GLY A 133 -10.06 14.74 -0.32
CA GLY A 133 -9.10 15.06 -1.38
C GLY A 133 -7.72 14.42 -1.18
N GLN A 134 -7.61 13.38 -0.36
CA GLN A 134 -6.38 12.65 -0.12
C GLN A 134 -6.31 11.39 -0.99
N LEU A 135 -5.11 11.05 -1.43
CA LEU A 135 -4.85 9.84 -2.18
C LEU A 135 -4.81 8.62 -1.26
N ILE A 136 -5.53 7.56 -1.64
CA ILE A 136 -5.50 6.24 -1.01
C ILE A 136 -4.93 5.23 -1.99
N LEU A 137 -3.97 4.43 -1.55
CA LEU A 137 -3.30 3.41 -2.35
C LEU A 137 -3.92 2.03 -2.14
N LEU A 138 -4.14 1.32 -3.25
CA LEU A 138 -4.69 -0.05 -3.30
C LEU A 138 -3.65 -1.09 -3.75
N GLY A 139 -2.41 -0.67 -4.00
CA GLY A 139 -1.32 -1.54 -4.45
C GLY A 139 -1.04 -1.44 -5.95
N ARG A 140 -0.41 -2.46 -6.55
CA ARG A 140 -0.06 -2.46 -7.97
C ARG A 140 -1.22 -2.91 -8.84
N VAL A 141 -1.38 -2.32 -10.03
CA VAL A 141 -2.34 -2.78 -11.06
C VAL A 141 -2.16 -4.27 -11.38
N LYS A 142 -0.91 -4.70 -11.55
CA LYS A 142 -0.52 -6.09 -11.80
C LYS A 142 -0.55 -6.98 -10.55
N GLY A 143 -0.69 -6.39 -9.37
CA GLY A 143 -0.75 -7.11 -8.09
C GLY A 143 -2.16 -7.43 -7.62
N ARG A 144 -3.21 -7.08 -8.39
CA ARG A 144 -4.59 -7.44 -8.08
C ARG A 144 -4.77 -8.95 -8.15
N ILE A 145 -5.55 -9.50 -7.24
CA ILE A 145 -5.95 -10.91 -7.26
C ILE A 145 -7.38 -10.98 -7.77
N GLN A 146 -7.61 -11.78 -8.79
CA GLN A 146 -8.96 -12.08 -9.27
C GLN A 146 -9.31 -13.53 -8.92
N ILE A 147 -10.41 -13.71 -8.19
CA ILE A 147 -11.00 -15.02 -7.90
C ILE A 147 -12.45 -14.94 -8.36
N GLU A 148 -12.78 -15.72 -9.39
CA GLU A 148 -14.09 -15.67 -10.05
C GLU A 148 -14.39 -14.24 -10.54
N GLU A 149 -15.50 -13.66 -10.09
CA GLU A 149 -15.92 -12.28 -10.42
C GLU A 149 -15.39 -11.24 -9.41
N ASN A 150 -14.72 -11.68 -8.34
CA ASN A 150 -14.25 -10.80 -7.27
C ASN A 150 -12.81 -10.36 -7.50
N ILE A 151 -12.56 -9.06 -7.26
CA ILE A 151 -11.22 -8.46 -7.30
C ILE A 151 -10.81 -8.08 -5.89
N TYR A 152 -9.66 -8.59 -5.51
CA TYR A 152 -9.01 -8.29 -4.25
C TYR A 152 -7.80 -7.40 -4.50
N TYR A 153 -7.59 -6.47 -3.58
CA TYR A 153 -6.44 -5.59 -3.54
C TYR A 153 -5.53 -6.04 -2.38
N PRO A 154 -4.52 -6.91 -2.62
CA PRO A 154 -3.67 -7.44 -1.57
C PRO A 154 -3.15 -6.39 -0.60
N PHE A 155 -2.74 -5.25 -1.13
CA PHE A 155 -2.14 -4.18 -0.35
C PHE A 155 -3.09 -3.57 0.70
N THR A 156 -4.40 -3.59 0.49
CA THR A 156 -5.35 -3.07 1.48
C THR A 156 -5.49 -4.02 2.67
N VAL A 157 -5.44 -5.32 2.41
CA VAL A 157 -5.41 -6.36 3.45
C VAL A 157 -4.08 -6.29 4.20
N GLU A 158 -2.96 -6.18 3.47
CA GLU A 158 -1.64 -6.00 4.09
C GLU A 158 -1.56 -4.72 4.94
N THR A 159 -2.21 -3.64 4.51
CA THR A 159 -2.33 -2.40 5.29
C THR A 159 -3.10 -2.65 6.58
N ALA A 160 -4.22 -3.36 6.56
CA ALA A 160 -4.98 -3.70 7.76
C ALA A 160 -4.15 -4.56 8.74
N PHE A 161 -3.49 -5.60 8.24
CA PHE A 161 -2.61 -6.46 9.05
C PHE A 161 -1.36 -5.72 9.59
N SER A 162 -0.95 -4.61 8.98
CA SER A 162 0.17 -3.79 9.47
C SER A 162 -0.07 -3.12 10.83
N PHE A 163 -1.33 -3.10 11.30
CA PHE A 163 -1.71 -2.62 12.64
C PHE A 163 -1.57 -3.70 13.73
N CYS A 164 -1.57 -4.98 13.36
CA CYS A 164 -1.41 -6.08 14.30
C CYS A 164 0.00 -6.08 14.89
N LYS A 165 0.12 -5.83 16.20
CA LYS A 165 1.43 -5.76 16.89
C LYS A 165 2.26 -7.03 16.80
N ASN A 166 1.64 -8.17 16.51
CA ASN A 166 2.28 -9.47 16.43
C ASN A 166 2.74 -9.81 15.00
N VAL A 167 2.31 -9.03 14.01
CA VAL A 167 2.69 -9.15 12.60
C VAL A 167 3.82 -8.16 12.30
N LYS A 168 4.91 -8.67 11.73
CA LYS A 168 6.04 -7.85 11.25
C LYS A 168 5.82 -7.45 9.79
N LYS A 169 5.40 -8.40 8.97
CA LYS A 169 5.09 -8.25 7.54
C LYS A 169 4.01 -9.24 7.16
N SER A 170 3.21 -8.88 6.17
CA SER A 170 2.22 -9.77 5.58
C SER A 170 2.17 -9.57 4.07
N VAL A 171 1.86 -10.64 3.33
CA VAL A 171 1.56 -10.57 1.90
C VAL A 171 0.33 -11.41 1.61
N LEU A 172 -0.66 -10.83 0.96
CA LEU A 172 -1.83 -11.58 0.51
C LEU A 172 -1.58 -12.18 -0.88
N THR A 173 -1.93 -13.45 -1.04
CA THR A 173 -1.80 -14.19 -2.29
C THR A 173 -3.00 -15.14 -2.48
N SER A 174 -3.08 -15.80 -3.62
CA SER A 174 -4.15 -16.76 -3.91
C SER A 174 -3.62 -18.03 -4.55
N LYS A 175 -4.26 -19.16 -4.21
CA LYS A 175 -4.02 -20.45 -4.86
C LYS A 175 -5.32 -21.24 -4.88
N ASN A 176 -5.63 -21.90 -5.99
CA ASN A 176 -6.84 -22.72 -6.16
C ASN A 176 -8.12 -21.97 -5.72
N ASN A 177 -8.30 -20.73 -6.21
CA ASN A 177 -9.44 -19.86 -5.88
C ASN A 177 -9.63 -19.56 -4.39
N LYS A 178 -8.56 -19.64 -3.59
CA LYS A 178 -8.58 -19.32 -2.16
C LYS A 178 -7.49 -18.33 -1.80
N LEU A 179 -7.81 -17.43 -0.87
CA LEU A 179 -6.87 -16.44 -0.35
C LEU A 179 -5.99 -17.02 0.75
N TYR A 180 -4.69 -16.78 0.65
CA TYR A 180 -3.70 -17.13 1.65
C TYR A 180 -2.99 -15.86 2.10
N LEU A 181 -2.75 -15.75 3.40
CA LEU A 181 -1.93 -14.67 3.94
C LEU A 181 -0.59 -15.26 4.40
N ILE A 182 0.49 -14.84 3.77
CA ILE A 182 1.84 -15.15 4.21
C ILE A 182 2.24 -14.12 5.26
N VAL A 183 2.70 -14.56 6.43
CA VAL A 183 3.02 -13.68 7.55
C VAL A 183 4.41 -13.95 8.10
N GLU A 184 5.18 -12.88 8.30
CA GLU A 184 6.30 -12.87 9.24
C GLU A 184 5.82 -12.29 10.57
N ARG A 185 6.03 -13.03 11.68
CA ARG A 185 5.73 -12.54 13.03
C ARG A 185 6.82 -11.60 13.55
N ASN A 186 6.47 -10.76 14.53
CA ASN A 186 7.47 -10.04 15.31
C ASN A 186 8.27 -11.03 16.20
N PRO A 187 9.62 -11.00 16.22
CA PRO A 187 10.43 -11.98 16.96
C PRO A 187 10.17 -12.05 18.48
N GLU A 188 9.73 -10.92 19.05
CA GLU A 188 9.38 -10.80 20.47
C GLU A 188 8.07 -11.53 20.81
N PHE A 189 7.20 -11.77 19.83
CA PHE A 189 5.93 -12.44 20.05
C PHE A 189 6.15 -13.95 20.22
N LYS A 190 5.83 -14.47 21.42
CA LYS A 190 5.96 -15.89 21.78
C LYS A 190 4.66 -16.70 21.68
N GLY A 191 3.54 -16.04 21.41
CA GLY A 191 2.24 -16.69 21.29
C GLY A 191 2.01 -17.38 19.93
N ASN A 192 0.80 -17.91 19.77
CA ASN A 192 0.32 -18.45 18.50
C ASN A 192 -0.45 -17.36 17.73
N LEU A 193 0.04 -16.97 16.54
CA LEU A 193 -0.64 -15.93 15.73
C LEU A 193 -2.07 -16.34 15.37
N SER A 194 -2.32 -17.62 15.15
CA SER A 194 -3.65 -18.11 14.80
C SER A 194 -4.66 -18.04 15.94
N GLU A 195 -4.21 -17.80 17.18
CA GLU A 195 -5.05 -17.66 18.37
C GLU A 195 -5.38 -16.20 18.71
N ASP A 196 -4.60 -15.25 18.18
CA ASP A 196 -4.76 -13.82 18.38
C ASP A 196 -6.12 -13.33 17.86
N SER A 197 -6.85 -12.59 18.70
CA SER A 197 -8.23 -12.17 18.40
C SER A 197 -8.32 -11.20 17.22
N GLU A 198 -7.38 -10.25 17.12
CA GLU A 198 -7.36 -9.25 16.03
C GLU A 198 -7.06 -9.95 14.70
N ILE A 199 -6.10 -10.88 14.69
CA ILE A 199 -5.76 -11.66 13.50
C ILE A 199 -6.91 -12.56 13.05
N LYS A 200 -7.63 -13.21 13.99
CA LYS A 200 -8.81 -14.02 13.67
C LYS A 200 -9.91 -13.19 13.02
N GLU A 201 -10.20 -12.02 13.58
CA GLU A 201 -11.22 -11.11 13.05
C GLU A 201 -10.87 -10.65 11.63
N LEU A 202 -9.63 -10.21 11.40
CA LEU A 202 -9.18 -9.82 10.05
C LEU A 202 -9.19 -11.00 9.07
N LYS A 203 -8.80 -12.20 9.52
CA LYS A 203 -8.84 -13.43 8.70
C LYS A 203 -10.26 -13.71 8.22
N GLU A 204 -11.25 -13.63 9.11
CA GLU A 204 -12.65 -13.85 8.77
C GLU A 204 -13.18 -12.74 7.86
N LYS A 205 -12.97 -11.47 8.24
CA LYS A 205 -13.40 -10.29 7.48
C LYS A 205 -12.95 -10.31 6.03
N PHE A 206 -11.69 -10.66 5.77
CA PHE A 206 -11.13 -10.67 4.41
C PHE A 206 -11.27 -12.02 3.71
N GLY A 207 -11.99 -12.99 4.29
CA GLY A 207 -12.19 -14.31 3.68
C GLY A 207 -10.89 -15.09 3.46
N ILE A 208 -9.89 -14.87 4.33
CA ILE A 208 -8.59 -15.54 4.23
C ILE A 208 -8.75 -16.99 4.63
N PHE A 209 -8.50 -17.90 3.69
CA PHE A 209 -8.63 -19.33 3.91
C PHE A 209 -7.63 -19.81 4.97
N LYS A 210 -6.34 -19.47 4.79
CA LYS A 210 -5.27 -19.90 5.69
C LYS A 210 -4.18 -18.82 5.83
N ILE A 211 -3.70 -18.66 7.06
CA ILE A 211 -2.50 -17.87 7.37
C ILE A 211 -1.32 -18.83 7.44
N ILE A 212 -0.22 -18.47 6.81
CA ILE A 212 0.99 -19.29 6.74
C ILE A 212 2.16 -18.47 7.21
N GLU A 213 2.80 -18.96 8.26
CA GLU A 213 3.93 -18.29 8.88
C GLU A 213 5.23 -18.76 8.25
N THR A 214 5.92 -17.85 7.57
CA THR A 214 7.21 -18.12 6.92
C THR A 214 7.93 -16.81 6.59
N HIS A 215 9.19 -16.90 6.20
CA HIS A 215 9.96 -15.76 5.73
C HIS A 215 9.40 -15.25 4.40
N ILE A 216 9.14 -13.94 4.33
CA ILE A 216 8.72 -13.24 3.12
C ILE A 216 9.99 -12.77 2.39
N PRO A 217 10.27 -13.29 1.18
CA PRO A 217 11.42 -12.86 0.41
C PRO A 217 11.24 -11.41 -0.02
N MET A 218 12.31 -10.63 0.12
CA MET A 218 12.35 -9.21 -0.22
C MET A 218 13.34 -8.95 -1.35
N ASP A 219 13.20 -7.79 -1.99
CA ASP A 219 14.12 -7.32 -3.02
C ASP A 219 15.56 -7.23 -2.49
N LYS A 220 16.52 -7.70 -3.30
CA LYS A 220 17.93 -7.78 -2.89
C LYS A 220 18.60 -6.42 -2.71
N ARG A 221 18.03 -5.35 -3.27
CA ARG A 221 18.65 -4.02 -3.31
C ARG A 221 18.48 -3.31 -1.98
N HIS A 222 17.24 -3.16 -1.52
CA HIS A 222 16.92 -2.33 -0.37
C HIS A 222 16.10 -3.05 0.70
N ASN A 223 15.73 -4.31 0.48
CA ASN A 223 14.95 -5.12 1.43
C ASN A 223 13.63 -4.45 1.86
N SER A 224 13.03 -3.72 0.92
CA SER A 224 11.92 -2.79 1.11
C SER A 224 10.64 -3.23 0.40
N LYS A 225 10.74 -4.06 -0.65
CA LYS A 225 9.60 -4.57 -1.43
C LYS A 225 9.62 -6.09 -1.45
N THR A 226 8.44 -6.71 -1.43
CA THR A 226 8.32 -8.17 -1.58
C THR A 226 8.84 -8.61 -2.94
N ASP A 227 9.66 -9.67 -2.95
CA ASP A 227 10.05 -10.37 -4.17
C ASP A 227 8.94 -11.39 -4.52
N TYR A 228 7.94 -10.92 -5.27
CA TYR A 228 6.75 -11.73 -5.61
C TYR A 228 7.11 -13.00 -6.39
N LYS A 229 8.15 -12.96 -7.25
CA LYS A 229 8.59 -14.15 -7.98
C LYS A 229 9.06 -15.25 -7.04
N ARG A 230 9.87 -14.90 -6.04
CA ARG A 230 10.31 -15.87 -5.02
C ARG A 230 9.18 -16.26 -4.07
N LEU A 231 8.22 -15.37 -3.82
CA LEU A 231 7.05 -15.67 -3.01
C LEU A 231 6.16 -16.72 -3.70
N GLU A 232 5.97 -16.63 -5.01
CA GLU A 232 5.22 -17.62 -5.80
C GLU A 232 5.80 -19.03 -5.63
N GLU A 233 7.12 -19.20 -5.68
CA GLU A 233 7.79 -20.49 -5.43
C GLU A 233 7.50 -21.08 -4.04
N ILE A 234 7.24 -20.22 -3.04
CA ILE A 234 6.83 -20.65 -1.69
C ILE A 234 5.36 -21.07 -1.70
N VAL A 235 4.50 -20.28 -2.37
CA VAL A 235 3.05 -20.53 -2.50
C VAL A 235 2.77 -21.83 -3.27
N GLU A 236 3.58 -22.17 -4.27
CA GLU A 236 3.46 -23.44 -5.00
C GLU A 236 3.64 -24.67 -4.11
N LYS A 237 4.41 -24.56 -3.02
CA LYS A 237 4.69 -25.67 -2.09
C LYS A 237 3.67 -25.85 -0.97
N ILE A 238 2.74 -24.90 -0.83
CA ILE A 238 1.64 -24.89 0.14
C ILE A 238 0.49 -25.79 -0.31
#